data_AF-A0A453FD11-F1
#
_entry.id   AF-A0A453FD11-F1
#
_cell.length_a   1.000
_cell.length_b   1.000
_cell.length_c   1.000
_cell.angle_alpha   90.00
_cell.angle_beta   90.00
_cell.angle_gamma   90.00
#
_symmetry.space_group_name_H-M   'P 1'
#
loop_
_entity.id
_entity.type
_entity.pdbx_description
1 polymer ?
#
loop_
_entity_poly.entity_id
_entity_poly.type
_entity_poly.pdbx_seq_one_letter_code
_entity_poly.pdbx_strand_id
1 'polypeptide(L)'
;MARAFGVGAAMLVVVSAFFAPAVTAQTGSCNDPLPTELVGNYSGMACSPVWNNFVLRYAQGGDNVLRVVLSAMYSSGWVGMAFSKDGLMVGSSAMVGWVGKKGQAHVKQFALNGKAPSMVVADRGFLVSNGHDHTVLVKQAKIYLAFQLNFDSQLKKQQVLFAFGSAIPVNDRLAEHQGKTSITFDFTTGELGSFAPANHLMQT
;
A
#
# COMPACT_ATOMS: atom_id res chain seq x y z
N MET A 1 -3.58 -66.65 -54.06
CA MET A 1 -4.63 -65.66 -54.35
C MET A 1 -5.19 -65.17 -53.02
N ALA A 2 -5.42 -63.86 -52.91
CA ALA A 2 -6.19 -63.10 -51.91
C ALA A 2 -5.37 -61.96 -51.30
N ARG A 3 -5.66 -60.75 -51.78
CA ARG A 3 -5.20 -59.46 -51.25
C ARG A 3 -6.11 -59.09 -50.08
N ALA A 4 -5.55 -58.60 -48.99
CA ALA A 4 -6.33 -57.91 -47.95
C ALA A 4 -5.69 -56.53 -47.73
N PHE A 5 -6.41 -55.51 -48.19
CA PHE A 5 -6.15 -54.10 -47.89
C PHE A 5 -6.69 -53.81 -46.48
N GLY A 6 -5.83 -53.30 -45.59
CA GLY A 6 -6.21 -52.82 -44.26
C GLY A 6 -5.97 -51.32 -44.16
N VAL A 7 -7.06 -50.57 -44.12
CA VAL A 7 -7.13 -49.11 -44.08
C VAL A 7 -6.53 -48.59 -42.77
N GLY A 8 -5.54 -47.69 -42.87
CA GLY A 8 -4.98 -46.99 -41.71
C GLY A 8 -5.98 -45.98 -41.16
N ALA A 9 -6.51 -46.25 -39.97
CA ALA A 9 -7.29 -45.28 -39.20
C ALA A 9 -6.32 -44.36 -38.45
N ALA A 10 -6.10 -43.16 -38.98
CA ALA A 10 -5.41 -42.11 -38.25
C ALA A 10 -6.38 -41.50 -37.21
N MET A 11 -6.22 -41.86 -35.94
CA MET A 11 -6.89 -41.17 -34.83
C MET A 11 -6.30 -39.76 -34.67
N LEU A 12 -7.09 -38.75 -34.99
CA LEU A 12 -6.81 -37.35 -34.65
C LEU A 12 -7.13 -37.15 -33.16
N VAL A 13 -6.10 -37.12 -32.32
CA VAL A 13 -6.22 -36.73 -30.91
C VAL A 13 -6.35 -35.20 -30.87
N VAL A 14 -7.57 -34.70 -30.72
CA VAL A 14 -7.82 -33.29 -30.44
C VAL A 14 -7.46 -33.02 -28.99
N VAL A 15 -6.25 -32.52 -28.73
CA VAL A 15 -5.85 -32.05 -27.41
C VAL A 15 -6.61 -30.75 -27.14
N SER A 16 -7.77 -30.86 -26.48
CA SER A 16 -8.51 -29.71 -25.98
C SER A 16 -7.72 -29.08 -24.84
N ALA A 17 -6.93 -28.05 -25.15
CA ALA A 17 -6.32 -27.20 -24.16
C ALA A 17 -7.44 -26.43 -23.43
N PHE A 18 -7.82 -26.94 -22.25
CA PHE A 18 -8.61 -26.16 -21.30
C PHE A 18 -7.75 -25.00 -20.82
N PHE A 19 -7.89 -23.86 -21.48
CA PHE A 19 -7.39 -22.59 -20.96
C PHE A 19 -8.25 -22.23 -19.75
N ALA A 20 -7.78 -22.59 -18.56
CA ALA A 20 -8.30 -21.98 -17.35
C ALA A 20 -8.03 -20.46 -17.46
N PRO A 21 -9.04 -19.60 -17.29
CA PRO A 21 -8.76 -18.17 -17.22
C PRO A 21 -7.81 -17.95 -16.05
N ALA A 22 -6.63 -17.40 -16.35
CA ALA A 22 -5.75 -16.90 -15.30
C ALA A 22 -6.56 -15.87 -14.51
N VAL A 23 -6.83 -16.18 -13.24
CA VAL A 23 -7.39 -15.19 -12.31
C VAL A 23 -6.32 -14.12 -12.17
N THR A 24 -6.44 -13.05 -12.95
CA THR A 24 -5.64 -11.86 -12.74
C THR A 24 -6.04 -11.32 -11.38
N ALA A 25 -5.16 -11.45 -10.39
CA ALA A 25 -5.26 -10.69 -9.17
C ALA A 25 -5.27 -9.21 -9.59
N GLN A 26 -6.45 -8.59 -9.58
CA GLN A 26 -6.61 -7.20 -9.96
C GLN A 26 -5.79 -6.36 -8.98
N THR A 27 -4.64 -5.88 -9.44
CA THR A 27 -3.95 -4.75 -8.83
C THR A 27 -4.98 -3.64 -8.70
N GLY A 28 -5.19 -3.13 -7.48
CA GLY A 28 -6.20 -2.10 -7.22
C GLY A 28 -6.06 -0.98 -8.26
N SER A 29 -7.12 -0.67 -8.98
CA SER A 29 -7.04 0.25 -10.11
C SER A 29 -7.24 1.69 -9.64
N CYS A 30 -6.52 2.62 -10.26
CA CYS A 30 -6.79 4.05 -10.14
C CYS A 30 -8.18 4.43 -10.68
N ASN A 31 -8.82 3.53 -11.42
CA ASN A 31 -10.16 3.71 -11.97
C ASN A 31 -11.26 3.51 -10.92
N ASP A 32 -10.95 2.89 -9.78
CA ASP A 32 -11.95 2.67 -8.72
C ASP A 32 -12.28 4.00 -8.03
N PRO A 33 -13.56 4.37 -7.86
CA PRO A 33 -13.92 5.54 -7.08
C PRO A 33 -13.56 5.36 -5.61
N LEU A 34 -13.22 6.45 -4.94
CA LEU A 34 -13.01 6.43 -3.49
C LEU A 34 -14.36 6.25 -2.77
N PRO A 35 -14.38 5.53 -1.63
CA PRO A 35 -15.58 5.41 -0.81
C PRO A 35 -16.08 6.80 -0.34
N THR A 36 -17.38 7.04 -0.44
CA THR A 36 -18.02 8.30 -0.03
C THR A 36 -18.02 8.50 1.48
N GLU A 37 -17.73 7.45 2.25
CA GLU A 37 -17.65 7.45 3.70
C GLU A 37 -16.31 7.96 4.25
N LEU A 38 -15.32 8.21 3.38
CA LEU A 38 -14.06 8.84 3.82
C LEU A 38 -14.33 10.27 4.28
N VAL A 39 -13.93 10.59 5.52
CA VAL A 39 -14.09 11.93 6.09
C VAL A 39 -13.01 12.83 5.52
N GLY A 40 -13.40 13.87 4.76
CA GLY A 40 -12.50 14.83 4.14
C GLY A 40 -12.78 15.03 2.65
N ASN A 41 -12.18 16.07 2.05
CA ASN A 41 -12.29 16.30 0.61
C ASN A 41 -11.16 15.58 -0.15
N TYR A 42 -11.49 14.42 -0.71
CA TYR A 42 -10.60 13.57 -1.49
C TYR A 42 -10.96 13.51 -2.98
N SER A 43 -11.66 14.52 -3.48
CA SER A 43 -12.03 14.61 -4.90
C SER A 43 -10.86 15.14 -5.75
N GLY A 44 -10.75 14.68 -7.00
CA GLY A 44 -9.74 15.17 -7.96
C GLY A 44 -8.29 14.81 -7.62
N MET A 45 -8.06 13.83 -6.76
CA MET A 45 -6.70 13.41 -6.42
C MET A 45 -6.01 12.70 -7.58
N ALA A 46 -4.71 12.96 -7.72
CA ALA A 46 -3.83 12.15 -8.54
C ALA A 46 -3.74 10.73 -7.97
N CYS A 47 -3.44 9.75 -8.81
CA CYS A 47 -3.40 8.34 -8.42
C CYS A 47 -2.21 7.62 -9.03
N SER A 48 -1.54 6.80 -8.23
CA SER A 48 -0.41 5.98 -8.64
C SER A 48 -0.45 4.61 -7.94
N PRO A 49 -0.43 3.49 -8.68
CA PRO A 49 -0.12 2.18 -8.11
C PRO A 49 1.36 2.16 -7.71
N VAL A 50 1.66 1.90 -6.43
CA VAL A 50 3.02 2.11 -5.90
C VAL A 50 3.78 0.81 -5.60
N TRP A 51 3.09 -0.22 -5.09
CA TRP A 51 3.73 -1.47 -4.68
C TRP A 51 2.71 -2.58 -4.40
N ASN A 52 2.90 -3.78 -4.96
CA ASN A 52 1.94 -4.89 -4.83
C ASN A 52 0.50 -4.46 -5.18
N ASN A 53 -0.36 -4.44 -4.17
CA ASN A 53 -1.76 -4.03 -4.22
C ASN A 53 -2.00 -2.64 -3.61
N PHE A 54 -0.94 -1.89 -3.30
CA PHE A 54 -0.99 -0.55 -2.75
C PHE A 54 -1.22 0.45 -3.88
N VAL A 55 -2.23 1.29 -3.69
CA VAL A 55 -2.54 2.43 -4.54
C VAL A 55 -2.49 3.68 -3.68
N LEU A 56 -1.63 4.62 -4.08
CA LEU A 56 -1.52 5.92 -3.47
C LEU A 56 -2.36 6.91 -4.27
N ARG A 57 -3.40 7.46 -3.66
CA ARG A 57 -4.07 8.66 -4.17
C ARG A 57 -3.64 9.85 -3.33
N TYR A 58 -3.33 10.96 -3.99
CA TYR A 58 -2.76 12.11 -3.32
C TYR A 58 -3.14 13.43 -4.00
N ALA A 59 -3.14 14.50 -3.21
CA ALA A 59 -3.24 15.88 -3.71
C ALA A 59 -2.41 16.80 -2.82
N GLN A 60 -1.81 17.82 -3.44
CA GLN A 60 -1.18 18.92 -2.73
C GLN A 60 -1.83 20.23 -3.16
N GLY A 61 -2.27 21.03 -2.18
CA GLY A 61 -2.85 22.35 -2.43
C GLY A 61 -1.80 23.46 -2.27
N GLY A 62 -2.22 24.71 -2.53
CA GLY A 62 -1.41 25.89 -2.22
C GLY A 62 -1.25 26.16 -0.71
N ASP A 63 -1.93 25.38 0.12
CA ASP A 63 -1.85 25.37 1.59
C ASP A 63 -0.67 24.53 2.12
N ASN A 64 0.17 23.96 1.24
CA ASN A 64 1.22 22.99 1.57
C ASN A 64 0.71 21.76 2.35
N VAL A 65 -0.59 21.46 2.23
CA VAL A 65 -1.20 20.27 2.81
C VAL A 65 -1.17 19.14 1.81
N LEU A 66 -0.46 18.07 2.14
CA LEU A 66 -0.54 16.80 1.44
C LEU A 66 -1.74 16.01 1.96
N ARG A 67 -2.68 15.73 1.07
CA ARG A 67 -3.82 14.84 1.31
C ARG A 67 -3.47 13.47 0.73
N VAL A 68 -3.63 12.42 1.53
CA VAL A 68 -3.32 11.05 1.13
C VAL A 68 -4.51 10.15 1.37
N VAL A 69 -4.79 9.28 0.40
CA VAL A 69 -5.54 8.04 0.61
C VAL A 69 -4.70 6.89 0.10
N LEU A 70 -4.17 6.09 1.03
CA LEU A 70 -3.50 4.84 0.72
C LEU A 70 -4.51 3.70 0.80
N SER A 71 -4.65 2.93 -0.28
CA SER A 71 -5.50 1.74 -0.28
C SER A 71 -4.73 0.48 -0.60
N ALA A 72 -5.07 -0.62 0.05
CA ALA A 72 -4.51 -1.95 -0.19
C ALA A 72 -5.55 -3.02 0.13
N MET A 73 -5.40 -4.24 -0.42
CA MET A 73 -6.23 -5.37 0.03
C MET A 73 -5.93 -5.66 1.50
N TYR A 74 -6.96 -6.00 2.26
CA TYR A 74 -6.89 -6.09 3.71
C TYR A 74 -7.77 -7.22 4.22
N SER A 75 -7.19 -8.06 5.07
CA SER A 75 -7.89 -9.07 5.86
C SER A 75 -7.81 -8.74 7.36
N SER A 76 -6.60 -8.48 7.86
CA SER A 76 -6.34 -8.10 9.25
C SER A 76 -5.02 -7.34 9.38
N GLY A 77 -4.77 -6.83 10.59
CA GLY A 77 -3.49 -6.24 10.95
C GLY A 77 -3.43 -4.75 10.62
N TRP A 78 -2.30 -4.28 10.11
CA TRP A 78 -2.02 -2.85 9.92
C TRP A 78 -1.39 -2.57 8.56
N VAL A 79 -1.65 -1.36 8.05
CA VAL A 79 -1.02 -0.81 6.83
C VAL A 79 -0.40 0.53 7.18
N GLY A 80 0.81 0.79 6.70
CA GLY A 80 1.56 2.00 7.00
C GLY A 80 2.20 2.65 5.78
N MET A 81 2.26 3.98 5.83
CA MET A 81 3.06 4.83 4.93
C MET A 81 4.01 5.66 5.78
N ALA A 82 5.30 5.67 5.45
CA ALA A 82 6.29 6.49 6.13
C ALA A 82 6.98 7.48 5.21
N PHE A 83 7.41 8.59 5.77
CA PHE A 83 8.27 9.58 5.13
C PHE A 83 9.66 9.44 5.71
N SER A 84 10.65 9.38 4.84
CA SER A 84 12.04 9.12 5.18
C SER A 84 12.96 10.16 4.55
N LYS A 85 14.10 10.44 5.17
CA LYS A 85 15.12 11.30 4.55
C LYS A 85 15.97 10.54 3.54
N ASP A 86 16.23 9.27 3.81
CA ASP A 86 17.21 8.43 3.10
C ASP A 86 16.62 7.13 2.54
N GLY A 87 15.34 6.85 2.80
CA GLY A 87 14.68 5.61 2.41
C GLY A 87 14.84 4.48 3.41
N LEU A 88 15.43 4.73 4.58
CA LEU A 88 15.56 3.77 5.67
C LEU A 88 14.42 3.91 6.68
N MET A 89 14.03 2.79 7.30
CA MET A 89 13.01 2.78 8.36
C MET A 89 13.46 3.61 9.55
N VAL A 90 14.68 3.39 10.04
CA VAL A 90 15.20 4.07 11.22
C VAL A 90 15.37 5.56 10.92
N GLY A 91 14.79 6.42 11.75
CA GLY A 91 14.77 7.86 11.56
C GLY A 91 13.59 8.37 10.73
N SER A 92 12.68 7.50 10.28
CA SER A 92 11.46 7.89 9.57
C SER A 92 10.29 8.16 10.52
N SER A 93 9.23 8.78 9.98
CA SER A 93 7.95 8.90 10.67
C SER A 93 6.82 8.38 9.79
N ALA A 94 5.91 7.61 10.38
CA ALA A 94 4.89 6.86 9.66
C ALA A 94 3.47 7.20 10.11
N MET A 95 2.54 7.22 9.17
CA MET A 95 1.10 7.13 9.43
C MET A 95 0.67 5.68 9.24
N VAL A 96 0.01 5.10 10.24
CA VAL A 96 -0.38 3.70 10.28
C VAL A 96 -1.85 3.57 10.61
N GLY A 97 -2.55 2.72 9.87
CA GLY A 97 -3.98 2.46 9.99
C GLY A 97 -4.29 0.99 10.23
N TRP A 98 -5.27 0.71 11.09
CA TRP A 98 -5.78 -0.63 11.33
C TRP A 98 -7.23 -0.62 11.83
N VAL A 99 -7.89 -1.78 11.75
CA VAL A 99 -9.16 -2.03 12.43
C VAL A 99 -8.90 -2.96 13.62
N GLY A 100 -9.24 -2.51 14.81
CA GLY A 100 -9.10 -3.27 16.05
C GLY A 100 -10.09 -4.43 16.14
N LYS A 101 -9.90 -5.34 17.10
CA LYS A 101 -10.75 -6.53 17.28
C LYS A 101 -12.24 -6.24 17.46
N LYS A 102 -12.58 -5.04 17.95
CA LYS A 102 -13.97 -4.58 18.15
C LYS A 102 -14.54 -3.85 16.92
N GLY A 103 -13.86 -3.88 15.77
CA GLY A 103 -14.26 -3.15 14.56
C GLY A 103 -13.94 -1.65 14.60
N GLN A 104 -13.28 -1.17 15.65
CA GLN A 104 -12.89 0.23 15.78
C GLN A 104 -11.73 0.55 14.85
N ALA A 105 -11.88 1.61 14.05
CA ALA A 105 -10.82 2.12 13.19
C ALA A 105 -9.81 2.93 14.01
N HIS A 106 -8.52 2.76 13.70
CA HIS A 106 -7.43 3.47 14.33
C HIS A 106 -6.49 4.03 13.28
N VAL A 107 -6.08 5.29 13.45
CA VAL A 107 -5.00 5.93 12.71
C VAL A 107 -4.05 6.52 13.73
N LYS A 108 -2.76 6.19 13.64
CA LYS A 108 -1.73 6.76 14.50
C LYS A 108 -0.47 7.10 13.74
N GLN A 109 0.21 8.12 14.22
CA GLN A 109 1.57 8.41 13.82
C GLN A 109 2.56 7.57 14.64
N PHE A 110 3.67 7.19 14.02
CA PHE A 110 4.77 6.48 14.67
C PHE A 110 6.11 7.12 14.37
N ALA A 111 6.96 7.22 15.40
CA ALA A 111 8.39 7.48 15.25
C ALA A 111 9.11 6.14 15.11
N LEU A 112 9.88 5.96 14.04
CA LEU A 112 10.60 4.73 13.75
C LEU A 112 12.05 4.87 14.21
N ASN A 113 12.29 4.83 15.52
CA ASN A 113 13.62 5.12 16.10
C ASN A 113 14.57 3.93 16.09
N GLY A 114 14.10 2.76 15.68
CA GLY A 114 14.84 1.52 15.66
C GLY A 114 13.99 0.37 15.13
N LYS A 115 14.59 -0.81 14.99
CA LYS A 115 13.92 -1.99 14.43
C LYS A 115 13.19 -2.81 15.49
N ALA A 116 13.61 -2.72 16.75
CA ALA A 116 12.92 -3.37 17.85
C ALA A 116 11.53 -2.74 18.03
N PRO A 117 10.48 -3.52 18.31
CA PRO A 117 9.13 -2.97 18.48
C PRO A 117 8.99 -1.94 19.61
N SER A 118 9.91 -1.91 20.58
CA SER A 118 9.95 -0.87 21.63
C SER A 118 10.46 0.49 21.14
N MET A 119 11.14 0.52 20.00
CA MET A 119 11.68 1.73 19.35
C MET A 119 10.75 2.25 18.25
N VAL A 120 9.61 1.60 18.03
CA VAL A 120 8.53 2.06 17.15
C VAL A 120 7.46 2.67 18.05
N VAL A 121 7.50 3.99 18.20
CA VAL A 121 6.78 4.70 19.25
C VAL A 121 5.55 5.40 18.69
N ALA A 122 4.37 5.01 19.15
CA ALA A 122 3.10 5.62 18.76
C ALA A 122 3.00 7.09 19.23
N ASP A 123 2.18 7.88 18.51
CA ASP A 123 1.87 9.28 18.77
C ASP A 123 3.12 10.19 18.85
N ARG A 124 4.18 9.80 18.14
CA ARG A 124 5.46 10.50 18.02
C ARG A 124 5.92 10.52 16.58
N GLY A 125 6.88 11.40 16.29
CA GLY A 125 7.52 11.54 14.98
C GLY A 125 7.53 12.99 14.53
N PHE A 126 8.02 13.24 13.32
CA PHE A 126 8.18 14.60 12.78
C PHE A 126 7.05 15.03 11.85
N LEU A 127 6.15 14.12 11.44
CA LEU A 127 4.99 14.50 10.62
C LEU A 127 4.07 15.41 11.42
N VAL A 128 3.64 16.50 10.80
CA VAL A 128 2.68 17.44 11.39
C VAL A 128 1.33 17.18 10.77
N SER A 129 0.44 16.54 11.54
CA SER A 129 -0.95 16.33 11.14
C SER A 129 -1.86 17.37 11.80
N ASN A 130 -2.95 17.73 11.13
CA ASN A 130 -4.04 18.52 11.70
C ASN A 130 -4.91 17.75 12.71
N GLY A 131 -4.69 16.44 12.91
CA GLY A 131 -5.37 15.60 13.91
C GLY A 131 -6.85 15.30 13.63
N HIS A 132 -7.46 16.02 12.69
CA HIS A 132 -8.84 15.89 12.23
C HIS A 132 -8.87 15.25 10.83
N ASP A 133 -9.97 14.60 10.44
CA ASP A 133 -10.18 13.96 9.13
C ASP A 133 -9.27 12.76 8.79
N HIS A 134 -8.57 12.19 9.78
CA HIS A 134 -7.91 10.90 9.62
C HIS A 134 -8.93 9.78 9.64
N THR A 135 -8.97 8.96 8.59
CA THR A 135 -9.95 7.89 8.47
C THR A 135 -9.27 6.57 8.15
N VAL A 136 -9.71 5.51 8.83
CA VAL A 136 -9.54 4.14 8.36
C VAL A 136 -10.91 3.57 8.05
N LEU A 137 -11.05 3.08 6.82
CA LEU A 137 -12.26 2.41 6.35
C LEU A 137 -11.88 1.08 5.72
N VAL A 138 -12.64 0.03 6.00
CA VAL A 138 -12.53 -1.25 5.29
C VAL A 138 -13.81 -1.47 4.49
N LYS A 139 -13.68 -1.62 3.17
CA LYS A 139 -14.80 -1.86 2.25
C LYS A 139 -14.35 -2.81 1.15
N GLN A 140 -15.15 -3.84 0.89
CA GLN A 140 -14.87 -4.83 -0.17
C GLN A 140 -13.44 -5.41 -0.13
N ALA A 141 -13.01 -5.86 1.06
CA ALA A 141 -11.67 -6.41 1.30
C ALA A 141 -10.49 -5.45 0.99
N LYS A 142 -10.74 -4.14 0.96
CA LYS A 142 -9.70 -3.09 0.90
C LYS A 142 -9.74 -2.24 2.15
N ILE A 143 -8.58 -1.94 2.71
CA ILE A 143 -8.42 -0.86 3.69
C ILE A 143 -8.11 0.43 2.93
N TYR A 144 -8.65 1.54 3.43
CA TYR A 144 -8.36 2.90 3.02
C TYR A 144 -7.83 3.63 4.25
N LEU A 145 -6.56 4.00 4.22
CA LEU A 145 -5.92 4.86 5.21
C LEU A 145 -5.82 6.27 4.62
N ALA A 146 -6.64 7.17 5.15
CA ALA A 146 -6.74 8.55 4.71
C ALA A 146 -6.22 9.49 5.79
N PHE A 147 -5.34 10.42 5.41
CA PHE A 147 -4.75 11.39 6.34
C PHE A 147 -4.29 12.66 5.62
N GLN A 148 -4.02 13.71 6.41
CA GLN A 148 -3.53 14.99 5.91
C GLN A 148 -2.28 15.41 6.69
N LEU A 149 -1.26 15.88 5.96
CA LEU A 149 0.02 16.30 6.53
C LEU A 149 0.38 17.70 6.06
N ASN A 150 0.80 18.53 7.00
CA ASN A 150 1.34 19.87 6.72
C ASN A 150 2.84 19.78 6.48
N PHE A 151 3.32 20.49 5.46
CA PHE A 151 4.74 20.67 5.16
C PHE A 151 5.07 22.16 5.02
N ASP A 152 6.34 22.52 5.18
CA ASP A 152 6.80 23.91 4.99
C ASP A 152 6.67 24.37 3.53
N SER A 153 6.69 23.41 2.59
CA SER A 153 6.50 23.61 1.17
C SER A 153 5.93 22.36 0.53
N GLN A 154 5.30 22.49 -0.64
CA GLN A 154 4.89 21.34 -1.45
C GLN A 154 6.04 20.34 -1.65
N LEU A 155 5.76 19.06 -1.40
CA LEU A 155 6.71 17.99 -1.62
C LEU A 155 6.93 17.78 -3.12
N LYS A 156 8.20 17.69 -3.49
CA LYS A 156 8.64 17.25 -4.83
C LYS A 156 8.95 15.76 -4.79
N LYS A 157 10.24 15.40 -4.88
CA LYS A 157 10.73 14.04 -4.68
C LYS A 157 10.92 13.75 -3.20
N GLN A 158 10.37 12.63 -2.74
CA GLN A 158 10.36 12.25 -1.34
C GLN A 158 10.54 10.74 -1.21
N GLN A 159 11.44 10.30 -0.32
CA GLN A 159 11.54 8.88 0.02
C GLN A 159 10.31 8.49 0.85
N VAL A 160 9.51 7.58 0.34
CA VAL A 160 8.35 7.03 1.05
C VAL A 160 8.51 5.53 1.23
N LEU A 161 8.08 5.05 2.39
CA LEU A 161 8.11 3.64 2.75
C LEU A 161 6.68 3.14 2.83
N PHE A 162 6.43 1.93 2.37
CA PHE A 162 5.16 1.25 2.56
C PHE A 162 5.40 -0.04 3.30
N ALA A 163 4.51 -0.39 4.21
CA ALA A 163 4.57 -1.65 4.93
C ALA A 163 3.18 -2.13 5.33
N PHE A 164 3.07 -3.44 5.54
CA PHE A 164 1.91 -4.05 6.19
C PHE A 164 2.34 -5.16 7.14
N GLY A 165 1.53 -5.42 8.16
CA GLY A 165 1.64 -6.58 9.04
C GLY A 165 0.28 -7.20 9.27
N SER A 166 0.21 -8.51 9.51
CA SER A 166 -1.05 -9.25 9.68
C SER A 166 -1.61 -9.23 11.11
N ALA A 167 -0.75 -8.95 12.11
CA ALA A 167 -1.14 -8.88 13.51
C ALA A 167 -1.81 -7.54 13.83
N ILE A 168 -3.01 -7.58 14.42
CA ILE A 168 -3.69 -6.37 14.90
C ILE A 168 -2.87 -5.78 16.06
N PRO A 169 -2.50 -4.48 16.00
CA PRO A 169 -1.76 -3.83 17.09
C PRO A 169 -2.47 -3.94 18.44
N VAL A 170 -1.68 -4.14 19.50
CA VAL A 170 -2.13 -4.19 20.90
C VAL A 170 -1.37 -3.14 21.70
N ASN A 171 -2.07 -2.31 22.47
CA ASN A 171 -1.49 -1.17 23.19
C ASN A 171 -0.65 -0.28 22.26
N ASP A 172 -1.17 -0.03 21.05
CA ASP A 172 -0.51 0.74 19.99
C ASP A 172 0.87 0.23 19.58
N ARG A 173 1.21 -1.03 19.90
CA ARG A 173 2.48 -1.64 19.51
C ARG A 173 2.31 -2.41 18.21
N LEU A 174 3.09 -2.03 17.20
CA LEU A 174 3.14 -2.73 15.92
C LEU A 174 4.01 -3.99 16.05
N ALA A 175 3.50 -5.11 15.55
CA ALA A 175 4.36 -6.26 15.24
C ALA A 175 5.23 -5.93 14.02
N GLU A 176 6.29 -6.73 13.81
CA GLU A 176 7.10 -6.61 12.61
C GLU A 176 6.25 -6.75 11.34
N HIS A 177 6.56 -5.93 10.34
CA HIS A 177 5.90 -5.99 9.03
C HIS A 177 6.14 -7.36 8.37
N GLN A 178 5.16 -7.86 7.62
CA GLN A 178 5.33 -9.03 6.76
C GLN A 178 5.88 -8.64 5.39
N GLY A 179 5.53 -7.44 4.91
CA GLY A 179 6.04 -6.90 3.67
C GLY A 179 6.38 -5.43 3.85
N LYS A 180 7.40 -4.98 3.12
CA LYS A 180 7.84 -3.59 3.08
C LYS A 180 8.47 -3.23 1.74
N THR A 181 8.46 -1.95 1.41
CA THR A 181 9.27 -1.37 0.33
C THR A 181 9.69 0.07 0.64
N SER A 182 10.64 0.57 -0.12
CA SER A 182 11.13 1.95 -0.10
C SER A 182 11.25 2.47 -1.52
N ILE A 183 10.64 3.62 -1.81
CA ILE A 183 10.69 4.25 -3.14
C ILE A 183 10.94 5.75 -3.03
N THR A 184 11.56 6.33 -4.06
CA THR A 184 11.46 7.77 -4.29
C THR A 184 10.15 8.04 -5.01
N PHE A 185 9.26 8.83 -4.43
CA PHE A 185 8.01 9.24 -5.08
C PHE A 185 8.10 10.72 -5.48
N ASP A 186 7.80 11.04 -6.74
CA ASP A 186 7.66 12.42 -7.19
C ASP A 186 6.21 12.85 -7.09
N PHE A 187 5.88 13.67 -6.08
CA PHE A 187 4.52 14.14 -5.87
C PHE A 187 4.09 15.25 -6.85
N THR A 188 4.96 15.71 -7.76
CA THR A 188 4.59 16.67 -8.81
C THR A 188 4.12 15.97 -10.08
N THR A 189 4.71 14.82 -10.41
CA THR A 189 4.39 14.05 -11.63
C THR A 189 3.61 12.77 -11.34
N GLY A 190 3.67 12.26 -10.11
CA GLY A 190 3.12 10.94 -9.74
C GLY A 190 3.98 9.76 -10.17
N GLU A 191 5.20 10.02 -10.64
CA GLU A 191 6.12 9.01 -11.12
C GLU A 191 6.89 8.35 -9.97
N LEU A 192 7.16 7.06 -10.14
CA LEU A 192 8.02 6.29 -9.26
C LEU A 192 9.47 6.47 -9.70
N GLY A 193 10.32 6.96 -8.79
CA GLY A 193 11.76 6.89 -8.95
C GLY A 193 12.28 5.46 -8.77
N SER A 194 13.60 5.28 -8.94
CA SER A 194 14.24 3.97 -8.85
C SER A 194 13.94 3.26 -7.52
N PHE A 195 13.45 2.01 -7.59
CA PHE A 195 13.40 1.11 -6.45
C PHE A 195 14.83 0.88 -5.96
N ALA A 196 15.11 1.13 -4.68
CA ALA A 196 16.40 0.75 -4.14
C ALA A 196 16.49 -0.80 -4.10
N PRO A 197 17.63 -1.40 -4.49
CA PRO A 197 17.75 -2.85 -4.58
C PRO A 197 17.66 -3.50 -3.19
N ALA A 198 16.98 -4.64 -3.11
CA ALA A 198 16.72 -5.39 -1.87
C ALA A 198 17.99 -5.70 -1.04
N ASN A 199 19.16 -5.78 -1.67
CA ASN A 199 20.42 -6.15 -1.01
C ASN A 199 21.10 -4.99 -0.25
N HIS A 200 20.60 -3.76 -0.36
CA HIS A 200 21.05 -2.64 0.49
C HIS A 200 19.91 -1.97 1.28
N LEU A 201 18.69 -2.49 1.14
CA LEU A 201 17.53 -1.96 1.84
C LEU A 201 17.19 -2.79 3.07
N MET A 202 17.31 -2.14 4.22
CA MET A 202 16.83 -2.66 5.50
C MET A 202 17.39 -4.06 5.83
N GLN A 203 18.73 -4.18 5.87
CA GLN A 203 19.36 -5.30 6.55
C GLN A 203 18.74 -5.42 7.94
N THR A 204 18.42 -6.65 8.33
CA THR A 204 17.84 -7.13 9.60
C THR A 204 18.19 -6.31 10.82
#